data_AF-A0A2V1DXS7-F1
#
_entry.id   AF-A0A2V1DXS7-F1
#
_cell.length_a   1.000
_cell.length_b   1.000
_cell.length_c   1.000
_cell.angle_alpha   90.00
_cell.angle_beta   90.00
_cell.angle_gamma   90.00
#
_symmetry.space_group_name_H-M   'P 1'
#
loop_
_entity.id
_entity.type
_entity.pdbx_description
1 polymer ?
#
loop_
_entity_poly.entity_id
_entity_poly.type
_entity_poly.pdbx_seq_one_letter_code
_entity_poly.pdbx_strand_id
1 'polypeptide(L)'
;RLYLQHWMCVSETGFLIHPQVPLSKQNLKVADAACGIGEVTWLVDLAKKVPAASRLDDFDISNAHCTPREWLPQNISLNVLDASAPLPEDLAGKYDIVHVGRIVLFIPNGDPSNLLGNFVTTAQ
;
A
#
# COMPACT_ATOMS: atom_id res chain seq x y z
N ARG A 1 18.01 -0.63 1.93
CA ARG A 1 17.55 -2.04 2.09
C ARG A 1 16.19 -2.27 1.42
N LEU A 2 15.15 -1.51 1.78
CA LEU A 2 13.78 -1.71 1.28
C LEU A 2 13.64 -1.49 -0.23
N TYR A 3 14.27 -0.43 -0.79
CA TYR A 3 14.34 -0.22 -2.23
C TYR A 3 14.90 -1.42 -3.01
N LEU A 4 15.97 -2.07 -2.52
CA LEU A 4 16.53 -3.24 -3.18
C LEU A 4 15.59 -4.44 -3.12
N GLN A 5 14.88 -4.64 -2.00
CA GLN A 5 13.87 -5.69 -1.87
C GLN A 5 12.69 -5.47 -2.82
N HIS A 6 12.25 -4.21 -2.96
CA HIS A 6 11.27 -3.80 -3.96
C HIS A 6 11.75 -4.14 -5.37
N TRP A 7 12.96 -3.69 -5.72
CA TRP A 7 13.56 -3.91 -7.04
C TRP A 7 13.68 -5.40 -7.36
N MET A 8 14.15 -6.22 -6.41
CA MET A 8 14.21 -7.67 -6.60
C MET A 8 12.82 -8.27 -6.82
N CYS A 9 11.82 -7.91 -5.99
CA CYS A 9 10.46 -8.42 -6.15
C CYS A 9 9.87 -8.10 -7.53
N VAL A 10 9.99 -6.84 -7.97
CA VAL A 10 9.48 -6.41 -9.29
C VAL A 10 10.27 -7.05 -10.43
N SER A 11 11.57 -7.26 -10.28
CA SER A 11 12.42 -7.88 -11.31
C SER A 11 12.12 -9.36 -11.47
N GLU A 12 11.94 -10.09 -10.36
CA GLU A 12 11.62 -11.53 -10.38
C GLU A 12 10.21 -11.81 -10.89
N THR A 13 9.23 -10.99 -10.49
CA THR A 13 7.84 -11.16 -10.93
C THR A 13 7.58 -10.59 -12.32
N GLY A 14 8.38 -9.60 -12.76
CA GLY A 14 8.19 -8.86 -14.01
C GLY A 14 7.05 -7.84 -13.98
N PHE A 15 6.36 -7.67 -12.84
CA PHE A 15 5.25 -6.73 -12.72
C PHE A 15 5.14 -6.12 -11.32
N LEU A 16 4.55 -4.92 -11.26
CA LEU A 16 4.27 -4.24 -9.98
C LEU A 16 2.93 -4.68 -9.40
N ILE A 17 1.95 -4.86 -10.29
CA ILE A 17 0.62 -5.41 -10.05
C ILE A 17 0.40 -6.41 -11.18
N HIS A 18 -0.26 -7.53 -10.87
CA HIS A 18 -0.55 -8.57 -11.86
C HIS A 18 -1.26 -7.96 -13.09
N PRO A 19 -0.84 -8.28 -14.33
CA PRO A 19 -1.36 -7.63 -15.55
C PRO A 19 -2.88 -7.74 -15.77
N GLN A 20 -3.55 -8.69 -15.11
CA GLN A 20 -5.00 -8.86 -15.19
C GLN A 20 -5.79 -7.85 -14.33
N VAL A 21 -5.13 -7.14 -13.41
CA VAL A 21 -5.81 -6.12 -12.59
C VAL A 21 -5.86 -4.81 -13.39
N PRO A 22 -7.05 -4.28 -13.69
CA PRO A 22 -7.19 -3.08 -14.53
C PRO A 22 -6.76 -1.82 -13.78
N LEU A 23 -5.76 -1.13 -14.32
CA LEU A 23 -5.24 0.13 -13.75
C LEU A 23 -5.80 1.40 -14.43
N SER A 24 -6.60 1.22 -15.50
CA SER A 24 -7.15 2.32 -16.31
C SER A 24 -8.47 2.90 -15.77
N LYS A 25 -8.97 2.40 -14.63
CA LYS A 25 -10.19 2.91 -14.00
C LYS A 25 -10.04 4.40 -13.67
N GLN A 26 -11.03 5.20 -14.04
CA GLN A 26 -11.07 6.61 -13.61
C GLN A 26 -11.25 6.70 -12.09
N ASN A 27 -10.53 7.63 -11.46
CA ASN A 27 -10.55 7.82 -10.01
C ASN A 27 -10.22 6.54 -9.23
N LEU A 28 -9.31 5.71 -9.76
CA LEU A 28 -8.82 4.50 -9.10
C LEU A 28 -8.32 4.85 -7.69
N LYS A 29 -8.77 4.10 -6.68
CA LYS A 29 -8.32 4.25 -5.30
C LYS A 29 -7.47 3.06 -4.90
N VAL A 30 -6.20 3.31 -4.57
CA VAL A 30 -5.25 2.28 -4.15
C VAL A 30 -4.75 2.60 -2.74
N ALA A 31 -4.74 1.59 -1.88
CA ALA A 31 -4.08 1.63 -0.59
C ALA A 31 -2.83 0.74 -0.63
N ASP A 32 -1.72 1.23 -0.08
CA ASP A 32 -0.57 0.41 0.29
C ASP A 32 -0.51 0.35 1.81
N ALA A 33 -0.74 -0.82 2.38
CA ALA A 33 -0.75 -1.04 3.81
C ALA A 33 0.53 -1.75 4.25
N ALA A 34 1.18 -1.15 5.25
CA ALA A 34 2.44 -1.60 5.83
C ALA A 34 3.60 -1.65 4.82
N CYS A 35 3.83 -0.54 4.13
CA CYS A 35 4.91 -0.39 3.17
C CYS A 35 6.30 -0.69 3.79
N GLY A 36 6.40 -0.63 5.11
CA GLY A 36 7.59 -0.86 5.89
C GLY A 36 8.36 0.44 6.03
N ILE A 37 8.62 0.81 7.28
CA ILE A 37 9.29 2.02 7.75
C ILE A 37 10.00 2.82 6.63
N GLY A 38 9.29 3.81 6.07
CA GLY A 38 9.90 4.97 5.43
C GLY A 38 10.04 5.01 3.91
N GLU A 39 9.51 4.06 3.15
CA GLU A 39 9.56 4.15 1.68
C GLU A 39 8.22 3.86 0.99
N VAL A 40 7.66 4.89 0.34
CA VAL A 40 6.52 4.79 -0.60
C VAL A 40 6.91 4.36 -2.01
N THR A 41 8.03 3.64 -2.16
CA THR A 41 8.62 3.28 -3.47
C THR A 41 7.64 2.52 -4.37
N TRP A 42 6.83 1.63 -3.80
CA TRP A 42 5.82 0.89 -4.57
C TRP A 42 4.75 1.80 -5.15
N LEU A 43 4.20 2.73 -4.35
CA LEU A 43 3.23 3.72 -4.81
C LEU A 43 3.83 4.73 -5.80
N VAL A 44 5.10 5.12 -5.63
CA VAL A 44 5.80 6.01 -6.56
C VAL A 44 5.95 5.35 -7.93
N ASP A 45 6.28 4.06 -7.99
CA ASP A 45 6.31 3.33 -9.26
C ASP A 45 4.91 3.07 -9.83
N LEU A 46 3.90 2.90 -8.98
CA LEU A 46 2.52 2.76 -9.41
C LEU A 46 1.97 4.05 -10.00
N ALA A 47 2.32 5.21 -9.44
CA ALA A 47 1.88 6.53 -9.90
C ALA A 47 2.24 6.78 -11.38
N LYS A 48 3.30 6.14 -11.89
CA LYS A 48 3.72 6.20 -13.30
C LYS A 48 2.84 5.37 -14.24
N LYS A 49 2.03 4.45 -13.69
CA LYS A 49 1.23 3.45 -14.43
C LYS A 49 -0.28 3.65 -14.32
N VAL A 50 -0.73 4.55 -13.45
CA VAL A 50 -2.16 4.86 -13.23
C VAL A 50 -2.48 6.28 -13.71
N PRO A 51 -3.75 6.61 -14.00
CA PRO A 51 -4.15 7.98 -14.28
C PRO A 51 -3.73 8.94 -13.16
N ALA A 52 -3.33 10.17 -13.49
CA ALA A 52 -2.92 11.18 -12.49
C ALA A 52 -4.03 11.54 -11.49
N ALA A 53 -5.30 11.35 -11.87
CA ALA A 53 -6.46 11.54 -11.00
C ALA A 53 -6.70 10.39 -10.00
N SER A 54 -5.92 9.30 -10.08
CA SER A 54 -6.01 8.17 -9.16
C SER A 54 -5.53 8.58 -7.77
N ARG A 55 -6.19 8.11 -6.72
CA ARG A 55 -5.79 8.34 -5.34
C ARG A 55 -4.94 7.19 -4.82
N LEU A 56 -3.76 7.52 -4.33
CA LEU A 56 -2.79 6.58 -3.80
C LEU A 56 -2.55 6.91 -2.32
N ASP A 57 -3.02 6.05 -1.42
CA ASP A 57 -2.87 6.25 0.03
C ASP A 57 -1.87 5.24 0.59
N ASP A 58 -0.82 5.75 1.22
CA ASP A 58 0.12 4.97 2.03
C ASP A 58 -0.36 4.93 3.48
N PHE A 59 -0.20 3.77 4.11
CA PHE A 59 -0.53 3.53 5.51
C PHE A 59 0.63 2.81 6.22
N ASP A 60 1.22 3.48 7.22
CA ASP A 60 2.26 2.91 8.09
C ASP A 60 1.99 3.31 9.56
N ILE A 61 2.57 2.60 10.52
CA ILE A 61 2.44 2.92 11.95
C ILE A 61 3.15 4.25 12.30
N SER A 62 4.04 4.73 11.43
CA SER A 62 4.73 6.01 11.59
C SER A 62 5.24 6.58 10.26
N ASN A 63 5.08 7.90 10.09
CA ASN A 63 5.62 8.63 8.94
C ASN A 63 7.06 9.15 9.18
N ALA A 64 7.68 8.84 10.33
CA ALA A 64 8.94 9.44 10.76
C ALA A 64 10.12 9.22 9.79
N HIS A 65 10.03 8.20 8.94
CA HIS A 65 11.09 7.83 8.00
C HIS A 65 10.68 8.02 6.53
N CYS A 66 9.48 8.55 6.28
CA CYS A 66 8.97 8.71 4.92
C CYS A 66 9.71 9.80 4.16
N THR A 67 9.76 9.63 2.84
CA THR A 67 10.21 10.67 1.92
C THR A 67 9.42 11.96 2.16
N PRO A 68 10.07 13.14 2.18
CA PRO A 68 9.37 14.41 2.31
C PRO A 68 8.27 14.56 1.27
N ARG A 69 7.10 15.05 1.70
CA ARG A 69 5.89 15.12 0.86
C ARG A 69 6.11 15.93 -0.42
N GLU A 70 6.95 16.95 -0.35
CA GLU A 70 7.35 17.81 -1.46
C GLU A 70 8.04 17.06 -2.61
N TRP A 71 8.57 15.86 -2.36
CA TRP A 71 9.22 15.03 -3.39
C TRP A 71 8.28 13.96 -3.95
N LEU A 72 7.07 13.85 -3.41
CA LEU A 72 6.10 12.85 -3.83
C LEU A 72 5.16 13.39 -4.91
N PRO A 73 4.72 12.52 -5.84
CA PRO A 73 3.57 12.79 -6.69
C PRO A 73 2.38 13.34 -5.89
N GLN A 74 1.69 14.35 -6.44
CA GLN A 74 0.57 15.02 -5.76
C GLN A 74 -0.59 14.10 -5.40
N ASN A 75 -0.70 12.98 -6.10
CA ASN A 75 -1.76 12.00 -5.93
C ASN A 75 -1.44 10.92 -4.88
N ILE A 76 -0.28 11.02 -4.20
CA ILE A 76 0.12 10.18 -3.07
C ILE A 76 -0.14 10.92 -1.75
N SER A 77 -0.78 10.25 -0.80
CA SER A 77 -0.97 10.72 0.57
C SER A 77 -0.38 9.74 1.57
N LEU A 78 0.36 10.27 2.55
CA LEU A 78 0.95 9.50 3.65
C LEU A 78 0.03 9.55 4.87
N ASN A 79 -0.39 8.41 5.39
CA ASN A 79 -1.30 8.31 6.52
C ASN A 79 -0.71 7.39 7.60
N VAL A 80 -0.99 7.73 8.87
CA VAL A 80 -0.60 6.91 10.01
C VAL A 80 -1.74 5.97 10.37
N LEU A 81 -1.50 4.66 10.31
CA LEU A 81 -2.45 3.62 10.68
C LEU A 81 -1.71 2.38 11.19
N ASP A 82 -2.12 1.88 12.37
CA ASP A 82 -1.73 0.56 12.82
C ASP A 82 -2.64 -0.48 12.18
N ALA A 83 -2.13 -1.20 11.17
CA ALA A 83 -2.87 -2.22 10.45
C ALA A 83 -3.24 -3.44 11.31
N SER A 84 -2.64 -3.61 12.50
CA SER A 84 -2.96 -4.67 13.45
C SER A 84 -4.11 -4.32 14.40
N ALA A 85 -4.46 -3.04 14.50
CA ALA A 85 -5.61 -2.55 15.24
C ALA A 85 -6.90 -2.68 14.42
N PRO A 86 -8.10 -2.63 15.04
CA PRO A 86 -9.36 -2.62 14.29
C PRO A 86 -9.40 -1.53 13.21
N LEU A 87 -9.78 -1.90 11.99
CA LEU A 87 -9.84 -0.98 10.87
C LEU A 87 -10.90 0.12 11.12
N PRO A 88 -10.57 1.42 10.93
CA PRO A 88 -11.56 2.49 10.93
C PRO A 88 -12.68 2.25 9.90
N GLU A 89 -13.93 2.51 10.31
CA GLU A 89 -15.11 2.25 9.48
C GLU A 89 -15.08 2.99 8.12
N ASP A 90 -14.44 4.17 8.07
CA ASP A 90 -14.35 4.98 6.86
C ASP A 90 -13.41 4.41 5.80
N LEU A 91 -12.55 3.45 6.16
CA LEU A 91 -11.61 2.79 5.24
C LEU A 91 -12.18 1.50 4.65
N ALA A 92 -13.16 0.87 5.30
CA ALA A 92 -13.79 -0.35 4.82
C ALA A 92 -14.50 -0.10 3.48
N GLY A 93 -14.21 -0.95 2.48
CA GLY A 93 -14.79 -0.84 1.14
C GLY A 93 -14.39 0.41 0.33
N LYS A 94 -13.43 1.21 0.80
CA LYS A 94 -13.03 2.48 0.16
C LYS A 94 -12.12 2.31 -1.05
N TYR A 95 -11.33 1.25 -1.09
CA TYR A 95 -10.24 1.06 -2.05
C TYR A 95 -10.57 -0.03 -3.08
N ASP A 96 -10.17 0.20 -4.32
CA ASP A 96 -10.28 -0.76 -5.42
C ASP A 96 -9.17 -1.82 -5.37
N ILE A 97 -7.99 -1.40 -4.91
CA ILE A 97 -6.81 -2.23 -4.77
C ILE A 97 -6.22 -1.95 -3.39
N VAL A 98 -6.01 -3.01 -2.62
CA VAL A 98 -5.24 -2.96 -1.37
C VAL A 98 -4.01 -3.81 -1.56
N HIS A 99 -2.85 -3.16 -1.60
CA HIS A 99 -1.57 -3.82 -1.59
C HIS A 99 -1.12 -4.02 -0.14
N VAL A 100 -0.67 -5.23 0.17
CA VAL A 100 -0.15 -5.59 1.49
C VAL A 100 1.21 -6.23 1.26
N GLY A 101 2.26 -5.43 1.46
CA GLY A 101 3.63 -5.85 1.22
C GLY A 101 4.41 -5.99 2.52
N ARG A 102 5.45 -6.84 2.53
CA ARG A 102 6.55 -6.82 3.54
C ARG A 102 6.15 -7.07 5.01
N ILE A 103 4.87 -7.28 5.28
CA ILE A 103 4.33 -7.64 6.60
C ILE A 103 4.83 -8.97 7.10
N VAL A 104 5.12 -9.94 6.22
CA VAL A 104 5.45 -11.32 6.60
C VAL A 104 6.65 -11.39 7.56
N LEU A 105 7.50 -10.35 7.60
CA LEU A 105 8.65 -10.26 8.50
C LEU A 105 8.30 -9.70 9.90
N PHE A 106 7.10 -9.19 10.12
CA PHE A 106 6.68 -8.48 11.33
C PHE A 106 5.40 -9.03 11.97
N ILE A 107 4.97 -10.23 11.58
CA ILE A 107 3.80 -10.88 12.17
C ILE A 107 4.13 -11.36 13.59
N PRO A 108 3.47 -10.83 14.64
CA PRO A 108 3.66 -11.32 16.00
C PRO A 108 3.32 -12.81 16.07
N ASN A 109 4.22 -13.61 16.64
CA ASN A 109 4.06 -15.06 16.79
C ASN A 109 3.84 -15.85 15.48
N GLY A 110 4.05 -15.22 14.32
CA GLY A 110 3.82 -15.84 13.01
C GLY A 110 2.35 -16.07 12.64
N ASP A 111 1.39 -15.49 13.38
CA ASP A 111 -0.04 -15.58 13.07
C ASP A 111 -0.58 -14.30 12.38
N PRO A 112 -0.84 -14.34 11.05
CA PRO A 112 -1.35 -13.18 10.32
C PRO A 112 -2.87 -12.97 10.47
N SER A 113 -3.59 -13.82 11.21
CA SER A 113 -5.06 -13.86 11.17
C SER A 113 -5.71 -12.52 11.52
N ASN A 114 -5.23 -11.85 12.58
CA ASN A 114 -5.77 -10.55 13.00
C ASN A 114 -5.63 -9.49 11.91
N LEU A 115 -4.46 -9.45 11.29
CA LEU A 115 -4.16 -8.50 10.23
C LEU A 115 -4.97 -8.81 8.95
N LEU A 116 -5.04 -10.09 8.55
CA LEU A 116 -5.81 -10.50 7.38
C LEU A 116 -7.31 -10.23 7.57
N GLY A 117 -7.81 -10.33 8.81
CA GLY A 117 -9.19 -9.95 9.14
C GLY A 117 -9.53 -8.53 8.71
N ASN A 118 -8.63 -7.57 8.90
CA ASN A 118 -8.84 -6.18 8.49
C ASN A 118 -8.89 -5.99 6.97
N PHE A 119 -8.16 -6.81 6.19
CA PHE A 119 -8.09 -6.67 4.73
C PHE A 119 -9.20 -7.43 3.98
N VAL A 120 -9.77 -8.46 4.58
CA VAL A 120 -10.81 -9.29 3.96
C VAL A 120 -12.22 -8.84 4.35
N THR A 121 -12.33 -7.90 5.30
CA THR A 121 -13.62 -7.34 5.70
C THR A 121 -14.27 -6.59 4.54
N THR A 122 -15.36 -7.15 4.03
CA THR A 122 -16.19 -6.52 2.99
C THR A 122 -17.17 -5.56 3.68
N ALA A 123 -17.34 -4.34 3.16
CA ALA A 123 -18.38 -3.44 3.66
C ALA A 123 -19.75 -4.14 3.56
N GLN A 124 -20.52 -4.14 4.67
CA GLN A 124 -21.87 -4.68 4.72
C GLN A 124 -22.85 -3.85 3.89
#